data_AF-A0AAV1CR41-F1
#
_entry.id   AF-A0AAV1CR41-F1
#
_cell.length_a   1.000
_cell.length_b   1.000
_cell.length_c   1.000
_cell.angle_alpha   90.00
_cell.angle_beta   90.00
_cell.angle_gamma   90.00
#
_symmetry.space_group_name_H-M   'P 1'
#
loop_
_entity.id
_entity.type
_entity.pdbx_description
1 polymer ?
#
loop_
_entity_poly.entity_id
_entity_poly.type
_entity_poly.pdbx_seq_one_letter_code
_entity_poly.pdbx_strand_id
1 'polypeptide(L)'
;MERERGEILYQIYRALTYATSPMIRLHLRWRRFRGLEHSTRWPERLGRPSAPRPPGPLVWFHAVSLGEGMAAIPVVKCCVTRRPDVSVLMTSTTMSAFEVVNSRLSPNVIYQFAPLDTPAAVKAFLGYWKPNVLVLLESELWPNLIMDAAKNGITLALVNARISVKSFRRWSLSAICPLAALLLSKFSLIAPLSNMQAIQFQLLQAPPSIIGFSGDLKYAVDDSILSEGDDSLRELQELLSCRKVWMAASLHKGEEKIMLRAHEALKEVYPEILTIIVPRHPQHARQIAMTLQKKGITVALRSRSDTLSLGTQIYVVDTLGELRKLYRLTPIAVIGGSFLPGLSGHNISEAAIVGCAILTGHFLGHFNHMVQELQRINPYSVLQVSESLLVEALTELFSDAKILESRREAAKQAFNGLSHGIIEKTWGLLQYHILDRSLSNEDA
;
A
#
# COMPACT_ATOMS: atom_id res chain seq x y z
N MET A 1 24.66 -27.65 -9.80
CA MET A 1 23.97 -28.30 -8.67
C MET A 1 22.85 -27.43 -8.10
N GLU A 2 23.10 -26.21 -7.61
CA GLU A 2 22.04 -25.38 -7.01
C GLU A 2 20.98 -24.89 -8.01
N ARG A 3 21.39 -24.42 -9.20
CA ARG A 3 20.45 -24.03 -10.27
C ARG A 3 19.52 -25.17 -10.69
N GLU A 4 20.06 -26.38 -10.79
CA GLU A 4 19.30 -27.60 -11.12
C GLU A 4 18.28 -27.96 -10.03
N ARG A 5 18.68 -27.85 -8.76
CA ARG A 5 17.75 -28.00 -7.62
C ARG A 5 16.63 -26.95 -7.67
N GLY A 6 16.96 -25.69 -7.98
CA GLY A 6 15.98 -24.63 -8.17
C GLY A 6 14.95 -24.97 -9.26
N GLU A 7 15.42 -25.48 -10.40
CA GLU A 7 14.54 -25.90 -11.51
C GLU A 7 13.64 -27.07 -11.11
N ILE A 8 14.17 -28.08 -10.40
CA ILE A 8 13.36 -29.20 -9.89
C ILE A 8 12.26 -28.70 -8.95
N LEU A 9 12.59 -27.83 -7.99
CA LEU A 9 11.62 -27.23 -7.07
C LEU A 9 10.56 -26.42 -7.81
N TYR A 10 10.96 -25.68 -8.84
CA TYR A 10 10.03 -24.97 -9.71
C TYR A 10 9.09 -25.94 -10.46
N GLN A 11 9.60 -27.04 -11.02
CA GLN A 11 8.75 -28.03 -11.69
C GLN A 11 7.74 -28.67 -10.73
N ILE A 12 8.14 -28.95 -9.49
CA ILE A 12 7.23 -29.45 -8.44
C ILE A 12 6.14 -28.41 -8.16
N TYR A 13 6.51 -27.14 -7.96
CA TYR A 13 5.55 -26.06 -7.75
C TYR A 13 4.59 -25.92 -8.94
N ARG A 14 5.11 -25.94 -10.17
CA ARG A 14 4.35 -25.87 -11.41
C ARG A 14 3.36 -27.02 -11.54
N ALA A 15 3.79 -28.24 -11.25
CA ALA A 15 2.92 -29.43 -11.27
C ALA A 15 1.82 -29.36 -10.21
N LEU A 16 2.14 -28.94 -8.98
CA LEU A 16 1.17 -28.80 -7.89
C LEU A 16 0.11 -27.73 -8.18
N THR A 17 0.54 -26.57 -8.67
CA THR A 17 -0.37 -25.47 -9.05
C THR A 17 -1.22 -25.82 -10.28
N TYR A 18 -0.68 -26.60 -11.22
CA TYR A 18 -1.47 -27.16 -12.32
C TYR A 18 -2.54 -28.14 -11.83
N ALA A 19 -2.15 -29.12 -10.99
CA ALA A 19 -3.06 -30.12 -10.45
C ALA A 19 -4.20 -29.51 -9.61
N THR A 20 -3.91 -28.45 -8.86
CA THR A 20 -4.90 -27.74 -8.03
C THR A 20 -5.73 -26.71 -8.79
N SER A 21 -5.41 -26.41 -10.05
CA SER A 21 -6.11 -25.40 -10.87
C SER A 21 -7.63 -25.60 -10.97
N PRO A 22 -8.18 -26.82 -11.13
CA PRO A 22 -9.64 -27.03 -11.14
C PRO A 22 -10.30 -26.63 -9.82
N MET A 23 -9.67 -26.95 -8.68
CA MET A 23 -10.17 -26.58 -7.36
C MET A 23 -10.12 -25.07 -7.14
N ILE A 24 -9.04 -24.40 -7.60
CA ILE A 24 -8.93 -22.94 -7.54
C ILE A 24 -10.04 -22.27 -8.36
N ARG A 25 -10.38 -22.80 -9.54
CA ARG A 25 -11.50 -22.30 -10.34
C ARG A 25 -12.84 -22.44 -9.63
N LEU A 26 -13.07 -23.57 -8.96
CA LEU A 26 -14.28 -23.78 -8.15
C LEU A 26 -14.33 -22.81 -6.97
N HIS A 27 -13.20 -22.59 -6.29
CA HIS A 27 -13.07 -21.63 -5.21
C HIS A 27 -13.35 -20.19 -5.66
N LEU A 28 -12.87 -19.77 -6.83
CA LEU A 28 -13.19 -18.47 -7.41
C LEU A 28 -14.69 -18.32 -7.71
N ARG A 29 -15.34 -19.36 -8.24
CA ARG A 29 -16.80 -19.36 -8.45
C ARG A 29 -17.57 -19.23 -7.13
N TRP A 30 -17.12 -19.92 -6.09
CA TRP A 30 -17.70 -19.81 -4.75
C TRP A 30 -17.49 -18.40 -4.14
N ARG A 31 -16.29 -17.81 -4.29
CA ARG A 31 -16.04 -16.42 -3.86
C ARG A 31 -16.91 -15.41 -4.59
N ARG A 32 -17.11 -15.60 -5.90
CA ARG A 32 -18.06 -14.82 -6.71
C ARG A 32 -19.49 -14.93 -6.16
N PHE A 33 -19.95 -16.13 -5.85
CA PHE A 33 -21.26 -16.35 -5.24
C PHE A 33 -21.42 -15.61 -3.90
N ARG A 34 -20.34 -15.49 -3.12
CA ARG A 34 -20.30 -14.72 -1.87
C ARG A 34 -20.11 -13.20 -2.04
N GLY A 35 -20.07 -12.68 -3.26
CA GLY A 35 -19.82 -11.25 -3.52
C GLY A 35 -18.39 -10.79 -3.21
N LEU A 36 -17.44 -11.71 -3.07
CA LEU A 36 -16.02 -11.41 -2.79
C LEU A 36 -15.19 -11.23 -4.07
N GLU A 37 -15.80 -11.38 -5.24
CA GLU A 37 -15.19 -11.18 -6.55
C GLU A 37 -16.06 -10.31 -7.43
N HIS A 38 -15.43 -9.61 -8.37
CA HIS A 38 -16.15 -8.81 -9.35
C HIS A 38 -17.12 -9.68 -10.18
N SER A 39 -18.37 -9.23 -10.29
CA SER A 39 -19.46 -9.99 -10.91
C SER A 39 -19.19 -10.42 -12.35
N THR A 40 -18.60 -9.53 -13.15
CA THR A 40 -18.28 -9.72 -14.58
C THR A 40 -16.80 -9.96 -14.88
N ARG A 41 -15.87 -9.27 -14.20
CA ARG A 41 -14.42 -9.26 -14.52
C ARG A 41 -13.59 -10.37 -13.85
N TRP A 42 -14.20 -11.24 -13.04
CA TRP A 42 -13.49 -12.37 -12.42
C TRP A 42 -12.73 -13.31 -13.40
N PRO A 43 -13.11 -13.48 -14.70
CA PRO A 43 -12.35 -14.31 -15.63
C PRO A 43 -10.94 -13.79 -15.92
N GLU A 44 -10.66 -12.52 -15.66
CA GLU A 44 -9.31 -11.92 -15.78
C GLU A 44 -8.27 -12.65 -14.93
N ARG A 45 -8.68 -13.16 -13.77
CA ARG A 45 -7.86 -14.01 -12.91
C ARG A 45 -7.45 -15.33 -13.57
N LEU A 46 -8.15 -15.75 -14.62
CA LEU A 46 -7.82 -16.92 -15.43
C LEU A 46 -7.04 -16.56 -16.69
N GLY A 47 -6.53 -15.33 -16.79
CA GLY A 47 -5.83 -14.81 -17.96
C GLY A 47 -6.76 -14.46 -19.12
N ARG A 48 -8.05 -14.25 -18.87
CA ARG A 48 -9.03 -13.83 -19.89
C ARG A 48 -9.27 -12.31 -19.80
N PRO A 49 -8.69 -11.51 -20.69
CA PRO A 49 -8.73 -10.04 -20.61
C PRO A 49 -10.16 -9.51 -20.76
N SER A 50 -10.45 -8.35 -20.15
CA SER A 50 -11.71 -7.61 -20.41
C SER A 50 -11.51 -6.37 -21.30
N ALA A 51 -10.28 -6.09 -21.72
CA ALA A 51 -9.94 -4.97 -22.59
C ALA A 51 -9.11 -5.45 -23.78
N PRO A 52 -9.25 -4.82 -24.97
CA PRO A 52 -8.42 -5.14 -26.12
C PRO A 52 -6.96 -4.79 -25.84
N ARG A 53 -6.02 -5.64 -26.32
CA ARG A 53 -4.59 -5.35 -26.31
C ARG A 53 -4.27 -4.28 -27.36
N PRO A 54 -3.76 -3.09 -26.99
CA PRO A 54 -3.27 -2.13 -27.97
C PRO A 54 -2.06 -2.68 -28.73
N PRO A 55 -1.83 -2.22 -29.98
CA PRO A 55 -0.61 -2.53 -30.71
C PRO A 55 0.61 -1.87 -30.06
N GLY A 56 1.79 -2.41 -30.35
CA GLY A 56 3.07 -1.87 -29.90
C GLY A 56 3.50 -2.30 -28.49
N PRO A 57 4.54 -1.66 -27.96
CA PRO A 57 5.14 -2.02 -26.69
C PRO A 57 4.18 -1.88 -25.51
N LEU A 58 4.29 -2.80 -24.55
CA LEU A 58 3.45 -2.81 -23.36
C LEU A 58 4.28 -2.98 -22.09
N VAL A 59 4.16 -2.02 -21.17
CA VAL A 59 4.73 -2.08 -19.82
C VAL A 59 3.65 -2.52 -18.85
N TRP A 60 3.89 -3.62 -18.14
CA TRP A 60 2.97 -4.15 -17.14
C TRP A 60 3.45 -3.84 -15.72
N PHE A 61 2.69 -3.03 -14.98
CA PHE A 61 2.85 -2.83 -13.54
C PHE A 61 1.92 -3.75 -12.74
N HIS A 62 2.46 -4.49 -11.78
CA HIS A 62 1.68 -5.37 -10.92
C HIS A 62 1.79 -4.97 -9.46
N ALA A 63 0.66 -4.60 -8.87
CA ALA A 63 0.52 -4.20 -7.48
C ALA A 63 -0.64 -4.95 -6.82
N VAL A 64 -0.34 -5.89 -5.91
CA VAL A 64 -1.31 -6.86 -5.38
C VAL A 64 -2.38 -6.18 -4.54
N SER A 65 -1.98 -5.25 -3.67
CA SER A 65 -2.84 -4.61 -2.69
C SER A 65 -3.19 -3.15 -3.03
N LEU A 66 -4.17 -2.59 -2.30
CA LEU A 66 -4.55 -1.18 -2.44
C LEU A 66 -3.37 -0.23 -2.12
N GLY A 67 -2.58 -0.55 -1.09
CA GLY A 67 -1.45 0.29 -0.70
C GLY A 67 -0.35 0.32 -1.76
N GLU A 68 0.00 -0.86 -2.30
CA GLU A 68 0.94 -0.97 -3.42
C GLU A 68 0.41 -0.28 -4.67
N GLY A 69 -0.88 -0.46 -4.98
CA GLY A 69 -1.50 0.18 -6.14
C GLY A 69 -1.41 1.69 -6.06
N MET A 70 -1.72 2.27 -4.90
CA MET A 70 -1.60 3.71 -4.69
C MET A 70 -0.14 4.20 -4.75
N ALA A 71 0.84 3.39 -4.33
CA ALA A 71 2.26 3.71 -4.45
C ALA A 71 2.80 3.57 -5.89
N ALA A 72 2.16 2.73 -6.72
CA ALA A 72 2.52 2.56 -8.13
C ALA A 72 2.05 3.74 -9.01
N ILE A 73 0.90 4.35 -8.68
CA ILE A 73 0.26 5.38 -9.53
C ILE A 73 1.21 6.49 -9.99
N PRO A 74 2.04 7.11 -9.12
CA PRO A 74 2.92 8.18 -9.57
C PRO A 74 4.00 7.70 -10.55
N VAL A 75 4.52 6.47 -10.37
CA VAL A 75 5.46 5.85 -11.32
C VAL A 75 4.77 5.55 -12.65
N VAL A 76 3.53 5.05 -12.61
CA VAL A 76 2.69 4.81 -13.80
C VAL A 76 2.41 6.11 -14.54
N LYS A 77 2.02 7.18 -13.84
CA LYS A 77 1.81 8.52 -14.44
C LYS A 77 3.10 9.02 -15.10
N CYS A 78 4.24 8.91 -14.42
CA CYS A 78 5.54 9.27 -14.99
C CYS A 78 5.84 8.48 -16.28
N CYS A 79 5.56 7.18 -16.28
CA CYS A 79 5.72 6.31 -17.45
C CYS A 79 4.87 6.77 -18.64
N VAL A 80 3.58 7.02 -18.42
CA VAL A 80 2.67 7.50 -19.47
C VAL A 80 3.12 8.85 -20.03
N THR A 81 3.58 9.77 -19.16
CA THR A 81 4.04 11.10 -19.58
C THR A 81 5.35 11.06 -20.36
N ARG A 82 6.32 10.23 -19.93
CA ARG A 82 7.66 10.19 -20.54
C ARG A 82 7.77 9.24 -21.73
N ARG A 83 6.88 8.26 -21.82
CA ARG A 83 6.84 7.26 -22.91
C ARG A 83 5.41 7.16 -23.45
N PRO A 84 4.92 8.19 -24.16
CA PRO A 84 3.58 8.14 -24.77
C PRO A 84 3.47 7.08 -25.87
N ASP A 85 4.61 6.57 -26.35
CA ASP A 85 4.75 5.49 -27.34
C ASP A 85 4.47 4.09 -26.76
N VAL A 86 4.46 3.92 -25.43
CA VAL A 86 4.19 2.63 -24.79
C VAL A 86 2.80 2.57 -24.18
N SER A 87 2.14 1.44 -24.35
CA SER A 87 0.92 1.14 -23.62
C SER A 87 1.24 0.73 -22.19
N VAL A 88 0.40 1.12 -21.23
CA VAL A 88 0.58 0.72 -19.83
C VAL A 88 -0.59 -0.16 -19.37
N LEU A 89 -0.25 -1.35 -18.88
CA LEU A 89 -1.15 -2.25 -18.19
C LEU A 89 -0.83 -2.22 -16.70
N MET A 90 -1.83 -1.99 -15.86
CA MET A 90 -1.71 -2.15 -14.43
C MET A 90 -2.63 -3.28 -13.96
N THR A 91 -2.16 -4.12 -13.03
CA THR A 91 -2.99 -5.15 -12.42
C THR A 91 -2.94 -5.15 -10.91
N SER A 92 -4.05 -5.57 -10.30
CA SER A 92 -4.16 -5.83 -8.87
C SER A 92 -4.88 -7.13 -8.57
N THR A 93 -4.88 -7.54 -7.30
CA THR A 93 -5.56 -8.77 -6.89
C THR A 93 -6.78 -8.52 -6.01
N THR A 94 -6.83 -7.43 -5.23
CA THR A 94 -7.93 -7.21 -4.29
C THR A 94 -9.05 -6.37 -4.91
N MET A 95 -10.31 -6.68 -4.58
CA MET A 95 -11.47 -5.90 -5.03
C MET A 95 -11.38 -4.44 -4.58
N SER A 96 -10.91 -4.22 -3.34
CA SER A 96 -10.70 -2.87 -2.79
C SER A 96 -9.65 -2.06 -3.53
N ALA A 97 -8.59 -2.71 -4.03
CA ALA A 97 -7.62 -2.05 -4.89
C ALA A 97 -8.29 -1.68 -6.21
N PHE A 98 -9.05 -2.62 -6.78
CA PHE A 98 -9.72 -2.42 -8.05
C PHE A 98 -10.66 -1.19 -8.03
N GLU A 99 -11.52 -1.07 -7.02
CA GLU A 99 -12.49 0.03 -6.91
C GLU A 99 -11.81 1.41 -6.78
N VAL A 100 -10.77 1.51 -5.95
CA VAL A 100 -10.13 2.80 -5.65
C VAL A 100 -9.11 3.19 -6.72
N VAL A 101 -8.23 2.27 -7.12
CA VAL A 101 -7.14 2.55 -8.06
C VAL A 101 -7.68 2.88 -9.45
N ASN A 102 -8.75 2.20 -9.89
CA ASN A 102 -9.35 2.46 -11.21
C ASN A 102 -9.79 3.93 -11.37
N SER A 103 -10.33 4.54 -10.30
CA SER A 103 -10.76 5.95 -10.32
C SER A 103 -9.63 6.98 -10.33
N ARG A 104 -8.39 6.54 -10.05
CA ARG A 104 -7.21 7.41 -9.89
C ARG A 104 -6.21 7.28 -11.03
N LEU A 105 -6.35 6.24 -11.85
CA LEU A 105 -5.54 6.04 -13.04
C LEU A 105 -6.00 6.94 -14.19
N SER A 106 -5.04 7.36 -15.02
CA SER A 106 -5.35 8.06 -16.26
C SER A 106 -6.14 7.14 -17.22
N PRO A 107 -7.03 7.69 -18.07
CA PRO A 107 -7.79 6.89 -19.05
C PRO A 107 -6.92 6.05 -20.01
N ASN A 108 -5.65 6.46 -20.18
CA ASN A 108 -4.69 5.78 -21.06
C ASN A 108 -4.05 4.53 -20.41
N VAL A 109 -4.36 4.22 -19.16
CA VAL A 109 -3.86 3.04 -18.46
C VAL A 109 -4.93 1.95 -18.45
N ILE A 110 -4.59 0.78 -18.97
CA ILE A 110 -5.46 -0.38 -18.89
C ILE A 110 -5.35 -0.96 -17.49
N TYR A 111 -6.48 -1.16 -16.83
CA TYR A 111 -6.51 -1.71 -15.48
C TYR A 111 -7.41 -2.94 -15.37
N GLN A 112 -6.87 -4.05 -14.86
CA GLN A 112 -7.59 -5.31 -14.69
C GLN A 112 -7.05 -6.19 -13.55
N PHE A 113 -7.73 -7.29 -13.22
CA PHE A 113 -7.20 -8.25 -12.25
C PHE A 113 -5.99 -9.01 -12.82
N ALA A 114 -5.03 -9.29 -11.93
CA ALA A 114 -3.87 -10.12 -12.24
C ALA A 114 -4.29 -11.59 -12.41
N PRO A 115 -3.58 -12.36 -13.26
CA PRO A 115 -3.83 -13.79 -13.38
C PRO A 115 -3.44 -14.50 -12.07
N LEU A 116 -4.11 -15.60 -11.75
CA LEU A 116 -3.65 -16.50 -10.70
C LEU A 116 -2.32 -17.13 -11.13
N ASP A 117 -1.43 -17.37 -10.17
CA ASP A 117 -0.13 -18.01 -10.40
C ASP A 117 -0.26 -19.52 -10.70
N THR A 118 -1.02 -19.84 -11.73
CA THR A 118 -1.21 -21.19 -12.26
C THR A 118 -0.72 -21.22 -13.70
N PRO A 119 -0.16 -22.35 -14.17
CA PRO A 119 0.43 -22.42 -15.51
C PRO A 119 -0.55 -22.04 -16.63
N ALA A 120 -1.82 -22.43 -16.50
CA ALA A 120 -2.83 -22.13 -17.51
C ALA A 120 -3.22 -20.64 -17.54
N ALA A 121 -3.40 -20.01 -16.37
CA ALA A 121 -3.81 -18.61 -16.31
C ALA A 121 -2.66 -17.66 -16.70
N VAL A 122 -1.44 -17.93 -16.22
CA VAL A 122 -0.24 -17.16 -16.58
C VAL A 122 0.03 -17.27 -18.07
N LYS A 123 -0.01 -18.49 -18.64
CA LYS A 123 0.18 -18.69 -20.09
C LYS A 123 -0.88 -17.96 -20.91
N ALA A 124 -2.16 -18.01 -20.50
CA ALA A 124 -3.22 -17.28 -21.20
C ALA A 124 -3.02 -15.77 -21.13
N PHE A 125 -2.63 -15.25 -19.96
CA PHE A 125 -2.40 -13.83 -19.76
C PHE A 125 -1.23 -13.31 -20.59
N LEU A 126 -0.04 -13.93 -20.46
CA LEU A 126 1.17 -13.55 -21.19
C LEU A 126 1.08 -13.82 -22.70
N GLY A 127 0.26 -14.79 -23.10
CA GLY A 127 0.00 -15.06 -24.52
C GLY A 127 -0.86 -13.99 -25.19
N TYR A 128 -1.76 -13.35 -24.42
CA TYR A 128 -2.63 -12.28 -24.91
C TYR A 128 -1.96 -10.91 -24.81
N TRP A 129 -1.72 -10.44 -23.58
CA TRP A 129 -0.91 -9.26 -23.31
C TRP A 129 0.51 -9.73 -23.50
N LYS A 130 1.28 -9.36 -24.50
CA LYS A 130 2.67 -9.82 -24.59
C LYS A 130 3.58 -8.71 -24.07
N PRO A 131 3.64 -8.42 -22.74
CA PRO A 131 4.34 -7.23 -22.29
C PRO A 131 5.83 -7.38 -22.56
N ASN A 132 6.47 -6.28 -22.90
CA ASN A 132 7.93 -6.20 -23.04
C ASN A 132 8.59 -6.16 -21.66
N VAL A 133 7.86 -5.58 -20.69
CA VAL A 133 8.34 -5.33 -19.33
C VAL A 133 7.26 -5.71 -18.31
N LEU A 134 7.69 -6.39 -17.23
CA LEU A 134 6.89 -6.58 -16.03
C LEU A 134 7.60 -5.97 -14.82
N VAL A 135 6.95 -4.97 -14.22
CA VAL A 135 7.35 -4.29 -12.97
C VAL A 135 6.48 -4.84 -11.83
N LEU A 136 7.07 -5.68 -10.99
CA LEU A 136 6.48 -6.20 -9.76
C LEU A 136 6.74 -5.22 -8.61
N LEU A 137 5.74 -5.00 -7.76
CA LEU A 137 5.90 -4.17 -6.56
C LEU A 137 6.09 -5.03 -5.30
N GLU A 138 6.91 -4.54 -4.37
CA GLU A 138 7.15 -5.11 -3.04
C GLU A 138 7.68 -6.55 -3.02
N SER A 139 6.85 -7.56 -2.72
CA SER A 139 7.29 -8.91 -2.32
C SER A 139 6.76 -10.05 -3.20
N GLU A 140 6.43 -9.76 -4.46
CA GLU A 140 5.71 -10.68 -5.33
C GLU A 140 6.63 -11.65 -6.10
N LEU A 141 7.13 -12.65 -5.37
CA LEU A 141 7.93 -13.76 -5.94
C LEU A 141 7.03 -14.91 -6.41
N TRP A 142 6.24 -14.68 -7.47
CA TRP A 142 5.31 -15.66 -8.04
C TRP A 142 6.02 -16.59 -9.04
N PRO A 143 6.25 -17.89 -8.71
CA PRO A 143 7.15 -18.72 -9.50
C PRO A 143 6.67 -18.97 -10.94
N ASN A 144 5.37 -19.25 -11.16
CA ASN A 144 4.90 -19.49 -12.54
C ASN A 144 5.00 -18.21 -13.37
N LEU A 145 4.59 -17.07 -12.80
CA LEU A 145 4.64 -15.77 -13.44
C LEU A 145 6.07 -15.38 -13.83
N ILE A 146 7.02 -15.40 -12.89
CA ILE A 146 8.41 -14.98 -13.11
C ILE A 146 9.08 -15.88 -14.16
N MET A 147 8.92 -17.20 -14.02
CA MET A 147 9.57 -18.15 -14.92
C MET A 147 8.97 -18.12 -16.33
N ASP A 148 7.64 -18.04 -16.46
CA ASP A 148 7.00 -17.95 -17.77
C ASP A 148 7.26 -16.58 -18.42
N ALA A 149 7.31 -15.49 -17.65
CA ALA A 149 7.67 -14.17 -18.18
C ALA A 149 9.11 -14.15 -18.71
N ALA A 150 10.08 -14.62 -17.92
CA ALA A 150 11.48 -14.72 -18.35
C ALA A 150 11.64 -15.63 -19.58
N LYS A 151 10.90 -16.75 -19.64
CA LYS A 151 10.90 -17.66 -20.79
C LYS A 151 10.37 -16.99 -22.07
N ASN A 152 9.43 -16.07 -21.95
CA ASN A 152 8.89 -15.30 -23.08
C ASN A 152 9.71 -14.03 -23.40
N GLY A 153 10.91 -13.88 -22.83
CA GLY A 153 11.79 -12.73 -23.09
C GLY A 153 11.34 -11.43 -22.43
N ILE A 154 10.41 -11.49 -21.47
CA ILE A 154 9.87 -10.32 -20.78
C ILE A 154 10.89 -9.84 -19.73
N THR A 155 11.24 -8.57 -19.76
CA THR A 155 12.21 -8.00 -18.81
C THR A 155 11.55 -7.74 -17.47
N LEU A 156 12.17 -8.19 -16.37
CA LEU A 156 11.57 -8.17 -15.03
C LEU A 156 12.22 -7.13 -14.12
N ALA A 157 11.39 -6.33 -13.44
CA ALA A 157 11.76 -5.43 -12.36
C ALA A 157 11.04 -5.82 -11.06
N LEU A 158 11.71 -5.71 -9.93
CA LEU A 158 11.07 -5.69 -8.61
C LEU A 158 11.34 -4.33 -7.98
N VAL A 159 10.32 -3.47 -7.88
CA VAL A 159 10.46 -2.13 -7.30
C VAL A 159 9.81 -2.02 -5.93
N ASN A 160 10.27 -1.09 -5.12
CA ASN A 160 9.88 -0.99 -3.70
C ASN A 160 10.10 -2.31 -2.94
N ALA A 161 11.15 -3.04 -3.34
CA ALA A 161 11.31 -4.46 -3.04
C ALA A 161 11.47 -4.67 -1.54
N ARG A 162 10.70 -5.62 -1.01
CA ARG A 162 10.78 -6.00 0.39
C ARG A 162 10.49 -7.47 0.57
N ILE A 163 10.99 -8.02 1.65
CA ILE A 163 10.65 -9.34 2.14
C ILE A 163 10.46 -9.25 3.65
N SER A 164 9.40 -9.90 4.17
CA SER A 164 9.18 -9.95 5.61
C SER A 164 10.22 -10.86 6.28
N VAL A 165 10.49 -10.68 7.58
CA VAL A 165 11.40 -11.56 8.33
C VAL A 165 10.95 -13.04 8.25
N LYS A 166 9.63 -13.28 8.32
CA LYS A 166 9.05 -14.63 8.21
C LYS A 166 9.28 -15.22 6.82
N SER A 167 9.05 -14.42 5.77
CA SER A 167 9.27 -14.84 4.38
C SER A 167 10.75 -15.08 4.12
N PHE A 168 11.63 -14.18 4.56
CA PHE A 168 13.08 -14.33 4.43
C PHE A 168 13.55 -15.62 5.07
N ARG A 169 13.20 -15.90 6.34
CA ARG A 169 13.54 -17.17 7.00
C ARG A 169 13.12 -18.39 6.21
N ARG A 170 11.93 -18.37 5.59
CA ARG A 170 11.42 -19.48 4.77
C ARG A 170 12.19 -19.63 3.46
N TRP A 171 12.44 -18.52 2.76
CA TRP A 171 13.19 -18.52 1.51
C TRP A 171 14.67 -18.86 1.72
N SER A 172 15.24 -18.54 2.88
CA SER A 172 16.63 -18.87 3.25
C SER A 172 16.83 -20.31 3.69
N LEU A 173 15.77 -21.12 3.85
CA LEU A 173 15.92 -22.56 4.14
C LEU A 173 16.70 -23.22 2.99
N SER A 174 17.72 -24.03 3.28
CA SER A 174 18.59 -24.64 2.26
C SER A 174 17.83 -25.45 1.21
N ALA A 175 16.67 -26.01 1.57
CA ALA A 175 15.79 -26.74 0.66
C ALA A 175 14.98 -25.83 -0.30
N ILE A 176 14.85 -24.54 -0.01
CA ILE A 176 14.02 -23.57 -0.76
C ILE A 176 14.86 -22.47 -1.39
N CYS A 177 15.99 -22.09 -0.78
CA CYS A 177 16.90 -21.05 -1.26
C CYS A 177 17.30 -21.22 -2.73
N PRO A 178 17.54 -22.45 -3.26
CA PRO A 178 17.80 -22.62 -4.70
C PRO A 178 16.66 -22.14 -5.61
N LEU A 179 15.39 -22.25 -5.17
CA LEU A 179 14.25 -21.69 -5.89
C LEU A 179 14.24 -20.15 -5.79
N ALA A 180 14.52 -19.59 -4.61
CA ALA A 180 14.64 -18.13 -4.45
C ALA A 180 15.69 -17.56 -5.41
N ALA A 181 16.89 -18.15 -5.39
CA ALA A 181 18.02 -17.79 -6.24
C ALA A 181 17.65 -17.88 -7.72
N LEU A 182 16.97 -18.96 -8.13
CA LEU A 182 16.50 -19.14 -9.50
C LEU A 182 15.55 -18.02 -9.92
N LEU A 183 14.55 -17.69 -9.10
CA LEU A 183 13.58 -16.63 -9.39
C LEU A 183 14.27 -15.25 -9.45
N LEU A 184 15.11 -14.94 -8.46
CA LEU A 184 15.83 -13.67 -8.37
C LEU A 184 16.81 -13.47 -9.54
N SER A 185 17.39 -14.55 -10.07
CA SER A 185 18.26 -14.51 -11.26
C SER A 185 17.54 -14.05 -12.54
N LYS A 186 16.20 -14.02 -12.56
CA LYS A 186 15.42 -13.59 -13.73
C LYS A 186 15.17 -12.09 -13.77
N PHE A 187 15.48 -11.37 -12.69
CA PHE A 187 15.30 -9.93 -12.63
C PHE A 187 16.47 -9.19 -13.26
N SER A 188 16.15 -8.11 -13.96
CA SER A 188 17.14 -7.15 -14.47
C SER A 188 17.36 -5.99 -13.50
N LEU A 189 16.40 -5.77 -12.60
CA LEU A 189 16.45 -4.77 -11.54
C LEU A 189 15.69 -5.26 -10.31
N ILE A 190 16.29 -5.10 -9.13
CA ILE A 190 15.64 -5.20 -7.84
C ILE A 190 15.95 -3.89 -7.10
N ALA A 191 14.90 -3.13 -6.77
CA ALA A 191 15.01 -1.87 -6.07
C ALA A 191 14.51 -1.98 -4.62
N PRO A 192 15.37 -2.38 -3.67
CA PRO A 192 14.99 -2.61 -2.28
C PRO A 192 14.68 -1.31 -1.52
N LEU A 193 13.79 -1.42 -0.52
CA LEU A 193 13.40 -0.31 0.36
C LEU A 193 14.54 0.23 1.23
N SER A 194 15.52 -0.62 1.57
CA SER A 194 16.61 -0.26 2.48
C SER A 194 17.81 -1.15 2.29
N ASN A 195 18.94 -0.75 2.88
CA ASN A 195 20.17 -1.54 2.90
C ASN A 195 19.94 -2.92 3.52
N MET A 196 19.12 -3.01 4.57
CA MET A 196 18.77 -4.30 5.19
C MET A 196 18.02 -5.21 4.22
N GLN A 197 17.07 -4.67 3.45
CA GLN A 197 16.35 -5.45 2.44
C GLN A 197 17.28 -5.87 1.30
N ALA A 198 18.20 -4.99 0.88
CA ALA A 198 19.22 -5.32 -0.11
C ALA A 198 20.09 -6.51 0.33
N ILE A 199 20.58 -6.48 1.58
CA ILE A 199 21.34 -7.58 2.19
C ILE A 199 20.50 -8.86 2.19
N GLN A 200 19.22 -8.80 2.57
CA GLN A 200 18.34 -9.97 2.55
C GLN A 200 18.18 -10.56 1.15
N PHE A 201 17.98 -9.74 0.11
CA PHE A 201 17.93 -10.22 -1.27
C PHE A 201 19.26 -10.84 -1.71
N GLN A 202 20.39 -10.24 -1.35
CA GLN A 202 21.73 -10.79 -1.65
C GLN A 202 21.99 -12.11 -0.93
N LEU A 203 21.53 -12.27 0.32
CA LEU A 203 21.60 -13.54 1.05
C LEU A 203 20.72 -14.62 0.41
N LEU A 204 19.66 -14.23 -0.31
CA LEU A 204 18.87 -15.10 -1.18
C LEU A 204 19.47 -15.28 -2.59
N GLN A 205 20.73 -14.88 -2.78
CA GLN A 205 21.50 -15.00 -4.03
C GLN A 205 21.04 -14.08 -5.17
N ALA A 206 20.38 -12.94 -4.87
CA ALA A 206 20.18 -11.90 -5.86
C ALA A 206 21.55 -11.32 -6.31
N PRO A 207 21.82 -11.20 -7.62
CA PRO A 207 23.06 -10.61 -8.11
C PRO A 207 23.25 -9.17 -7.61
N PRO A 208 24.44 -8.77 -7.10
CA PRO A 208 24.67 -7.40 -6.64
C PRO A 208 24.49 -6.34 -7.74
N SER A 209 24.79 -6.69 -9.00
CA SER A 209 24.73 -5.78 -10.16
C SER A 209 23.33 -5.34 -10.55
N ILE A 210 22.29 -6.03 -10.08
CA ILE A 210 20.89 -5.69 -10.37
C ILE A 210 20.21 -4.94 -9.21
N ILE A 211 20.95 -4.66 -8.11
CA ILE A 211 20.41 -3.96 -6.95
C ILE A 211 20.55 -2.44 -7.16
N GLY A 212 19.43 -1.70 -7.15
CA GLY A 212 19.42 -0.25 -7.32
C GLY A 212 18.49 0.47 -6.33
N PHE A 213 18.94 1.56 -5.70
CA PHE A 213 18.14 2.26 -4.67
C PHE A 213 17.34 3.42 -5.27
N SER A 214 16.03 3.47 -4.98
CA SER A 214 15.15 4.58 -5.41
C SER A 214 14.30 5.23 -4.31
N GLY A 215 14.36 4.71 -3.07
CA GLY A 215 13.54 5.17 -1.95
C GLY A 215 12.22 4.40 -1.82
N ASP A 216 11.44 4.70 -0.78
CA ASP A 216 10.12 4.07 -0.57
C ASP A 216 9.04 4.83 -1.34
N LEU A 217 8.43 4.18 -2.33
CA LEU A 217 7.33 4.73 -3.12
C LEU A 217 6.13 5.18 -2.27
N LYS A 218 6.01 4.74 -1.01
CA LYS A 218 4.99 5.26 -0.08
C LYS A 218 5.19 6.75 0.27
N TYR A 219 6.38 7.32 0.06
CA TYR A 219 6.62 8.75 0.17
C TYR A 219 6.39 9.50 -1.15
N ALA A 220 6.21 8.81 -2.28
CA ALA A 220 5.78 9.41 -3.53
C ALA A 220 4.27 9.68 -3.48
N VAL A 221 3.87 10.56 -2.58
CA VAL A 221 2.47 10.93 -2.39
C VAL A 221 2.11 12.03 -3.38
N ASP A 222 0.94 11.92 -4.00
CA ASP A 222 0.45 12.89 -4.99
C ASP A 222 0.11 14.23 -4.30
N ASP A 223 0.68 15.33 -4.78
CA ASP A 223 0.47 16.69 -4.26
C ASP A 223 -1.01 17.12 -4.30
N SER A 224 -1.85 16.47 -5.11
CA SER A 224 -3.31 16.68 -5.09
C SER A 224 -3.94 16.44 -3.72
N ILE A 225 -3.30 15.72 -2.79
CA ILE A 225 -3.76 15.62 -1.40
C ILE A 225 -3.75 16.99 -0.72
N LEU A 226 -2.76 17.84 -1.03
CA LEU A 226 -2.62 19.19 -0.49
C LEU A 226 -3.51 20.21 -1.21
N SER A 227 -4.12 19.85 -2.34
CA SER A 227 -4.94 20.79 -3.12
C SER A 227 -6.17 21.27 -2.34
N GLU A 228 -6.23 22.58 -2.08
CA GLU A 228 -7.31 23.27 -1.36
C GLU A 228 -8.64 23.35 -2.14
N GLY A 229 -8.64 22.93 -3.41
CA GLY A 229 -9.80 22.99 -4.31
C GLY A 229 -10.83 21.87 -4.16
N ASP A 230 -10.66 20.96 -3.19
CA ASP A 230 -11.64 19.88 -2.96
C ASP A 230 -12.78 20.39 -2.07
N ASP A 231 -13.83 20.91 -2.71
CA ASP A 231 -15.04 21.41 -2.05
C ASP A 231 -15.67 20.37 -1.10
N SER A 232 -15.42 19.07 -1.33
CA SER A 232 -16.05 17.98 -0.57
C SER A 232 -15.68 17.90 0.92
N LEU A 233 -14.61 18.60 1.35
CA LEU A 233 -14.20 18.66 2.75
C LEU A 233 -14.34 20.04 3.37
N ARG A 234 -14.62 21.10 2.60
CA ARG A 234 -14.64 22.48 3.12
C ARG A 234 -15.64 22.66 4.26
N GLU A 235 -16.87 22.20 4.07
CA GLU A 235 -17.91 22.25 5.10
C GLU A 235 -17.48 21.53 6.38
N LEU A 236 -16.84 20.36 6.25
CA LEU A 236 -16.32 19.61 7.39
C LEU A 236 -15.17 20.36 8.08
N GLN A 237 -14.28 21.00 7.33
CA GLN A 237 -13.18 21.78 7.90
C GLN A 237 -13.67 22.97 8.70
N GLU A 238 -14.66 23.70 8.19
CA GLU A 238 -15.28 24.83 8.89
C GLU A 238 -15.93 24.38 10.20
N LEU A 239 -16.75 23.32 10.14
CA LEU A 239 -17.42 22.74 11.32
C LEU A 239 -16.42 22.26 12.39
N LEU A 240 -15.24 21.79 11.96
CA LEU A 240 -14.22 21.24 12.86
C LEU A 240 -13.22 22.28 13.35
N SER A 241 -13.11 23.45 12.71
CA SER A 241 -12.11 24.47 13.04
C SER A 241 -12.25 25.08 14.45
N CYS A 242 -13.47 25.09 15.00
CA CYS A 242 -13.76 25.71 16.30
C CYS A 242 -13.57 24.76 17.49
N ARG A 243 -13.20 23.49 17.25
CA ARG A 243 -13.14 22.46 18.30
C ARG A 243 -11.83 21.67 18.26
N LYS A 244 -11.49 21.03 19.37
CA LYS A 244 -10.34 20.12 19.44
C LYS A 244 -10.69 18.83 18.69
N VAL A 245 -9.88 18.49 17.70
CA VAL A 245 -10.08 17.30 16.85
C VAL A 245 -8.80 16.49 16.79
N TRP A 246 -8.94 15.17 16.88
CA TRP A 246 -7.88 14.22 16.53
C TRP A 246 -8.45 13.05 15.76
N MET A 247 -7.60 12.38 14.98
CA MET A 247 -7.99 11.19 14.22
C MET A 247 -7.28 9.95 14.70
N ALA A 248 -8.03 8.86 14.84
CA ALA A 248 -7.52 7.52 15.01
C ALA A 248 -7.69 6.75 13.68
N ALA A 249 -6.59 6.61 12.93
CA ALA A 249 -6.60 6.12 11.55
C ALA A 249 -6.17 4.65 11.44
N SER A 250 -6.79 3.91 10.52
CA SER A 250 -6.50 2.50 10.22
C SER A 250 -6.58 1.56 11.43
N LEU A 251 -7.57 1.75 12.31
CA LEU A 251 -7.73 0.95 13.52
C LEU A 251 -8.06 -0.52 13.24
N HIS A 252 -7.41 -1.42 13.96
CA HIS A 252 -7.77 -2.83 14.02
C HIS A 252 -8.74 -3.12 15.16
N LYS A 253 -9.41 -4.27 15.06
CA LYS A 253 -10.32 -4.76 16.11
C LYS A 253 -9.58 -4.83 17.46
N GLY A 254 -10.16 -4.22 18.48
CA GLY A 254 -9.60 -4.09 19.82
C GLY A 254 -9.02 -2.70 20.09
N GLU A 255 -8.41 -2.04 19.09
CA GLU A 255 -7.81 -0.72 19.27
C GLU A 255 -8.87 0.37 19.44
N GLU A 256 -10.10 0.17 18.94
CA GLU A 256 -11.21 1.11 19.16
C GLU A 256 -11.44 1.37 20.65
N LYS A 257 -11.25 0.37 21.51
CA LYS A 257 -11.45 0.53 22.97
C LYS A 257 -10.40 1.45 23.59
N ILE A 258 -9.16 1.40 23.09
CA ILE A 258 -8.07 2.26 23.53
C ILE A 258 -8.39 3.71 23.16
N MET A 259 -8.81 3.94 21.92
CA MET A 259 -9.15 5.28 21.43
C MET A 259 -10.36 5.87 22.16
N LEU A 260 -11.33 5.03 22.53
CA LEU A 260 -12.50 5.48 23.28
C LEU A 260 -12.17 5.86 24.73
N ARG A 261 -11.31 5.09 25.41
CA ARG A 261 -10.82 5.48 26.75
C ARG A 261 -10.12 6.82 26.70
N ALA A 262 -9.29 7.05 25.68
CA ALA A 262 -8.63 8.32 25.48
C ALA A 262 -9.62 9.45 25.19
N HIS A 263 -10.63 9.21 24.34
CA HIS A 263 -11.69 10.18 24.08
C HIS A 263 -12.47 10.55 25.35
N GLU A 264 -12.89 9.56 26.15
CA GLU A 264 -13.64 9.77 27.39
C GLU A 264 -12.84 10.63 28.38
N ALA A 265 -11.56 10.31 28.60
CA ALA A 265 -10.68 11.10 29.48
C ALA A 265 -10.46 12.53 28.96
N LEU A 266 -10.24 12.70 27.66
CA LEU A 266 -10.06 14.03 27.07
C LEU A 266 -11.34 14.87 27.09
N LYS A 267 -12.51 14.23 27.01
CA LYS A 267 -13.80 14.92 27.05
C LYS A 267 -14.08 15.58 28.40
N GLU A 268 -13.54 15.04 29.50
CA GLU A 268 -13.63 15.66 30.82
C GLU A 268 -12.94 17.04 30.85
N VAL A 269 -11.86 17.21 30.08
CA VAL A 269 -11.10 18.46 29.96
C VAL A 269 -11.62 19.34 28.82
N TYR A 270 -12.02 18.72 27.71
CA TYR A 270 -12.47 19.37 26.48
C TYR A 270 -13.87 18.85 26.09
N PRO A 271 -14.97 19.41 26.64
CA PRO A 271 -16.32 18.86 26.45
C PRO A 271 -16.77 18.73 24.98
N GLU A 272 -16.24 19.60 24.11
CA GLU A 272 -16.53 19.62 22.68
C GLU A 272 -15.48 18.88 21.84
N ILE A 273 -14.62 18.03 22.42
CA ILE A 273 -13.66 17.26 21.63
C ILE A 273 -14.35 16.32 20.64
N LEU A 274 -13.81 16.20 19.43
CA LEU A 274 -14.25 15.23 18.43
C LEU A 274 -13.12 14.24 18.11
N THR A 275 -13.46 12.96 18.08
CA THR A 275 -12.55 11.92 17.57
C THR A 275 -13.04 11.38 16.25
N ILE A 276 -12.21 11.49 15.22
CA ILE A 276 -12.45 10.84 13.92
C ILE A 276 -11.91 9.42 14.00
N ILE A 277 -12.77 8.42 13.86
CA ILE A 277 -12.38 7.00 13.86
C ILE A 277 -12.43 6.47 12.43
N VAL A 278 -11.29 6.01 11.92
CA VAL A 278 -11.19 5.35 10.61
C VAL A 278 -10.75 3.90 10.80
N PRO A 279 -11.68 2.93 10.77
CA PRO A 279 -11.34 1.51 10.88
C PRO A 279 -10.57 1.03 9.66
N ARG A 280 -9.65 0.08 9.85
CA ARG A 280 -8.91 -0.56 8.74
C ARG A 280 -9.84 -1.28 7.75
N HIS A 281 -10.95 -1.81 8.26
CA HIS A 281 -11.98 -2.50 7.49
C HIS A 281 -13.33 -1.79 7.67
N PRO A 282 -13.80 -1.02 6.66
CA PRO A 282 -15.03 -0.23 6.79
C PRO A 282 -16.29 -1.05 7.12
N GLN A 283 -16.31 -2.33 6.75
CA GLN A 283 -17.40 -3.26 7.12
C GLN A 283 -17.63 -3.35 8.65
N HIS A 284 -16.61 -3.07 9.48
CA HIS A 284 -16.75 -3.05 10.94
C HIS A 284 -17.22 -1.69 11.49
N ALA A 285 -17.17 -0.63 10.69
CA ALA A 285 -17.44 0.73 11.13
C ALA A 285 -18.89 0.91 11.64
N ARG A 286 -19.87 0.29 10.95
CA ARG A 286 -21.27 0.29 11.40
C ARG A 286 -21.45 -0.39 12.76
N GLN A 287 -20.74 -1.50 12.99
CA GLN A 287 -20.79 -2.20 14.27
C GLN A 287 -20.18 -1.35 15.40
N ILE A 288 -19.07 -0.66 15.11
CA ILE A 288 -18.45 0.30 16.03
C ILE A 288 -19.46 1.39 16.38
N ALA A 289 -20.05 2.06 15.37
CA ALA A 289 -21.02 3.13 15.57
C ALA A 289 -22.23 2.68 16.41
N MET A 290 -22.83 1.54 16.11
CA MET A 290 -23.95 1.00 16.89
C MET A 290 -23.57 0.70 18.35
N THR A 291 -22.36 0.17 18.57
CA THR A 291 -21.87 -0.13 19.93
C THR A 291 -21.69 1.14 20.75
N LEU A 292 -21.21 2.21 20.12
CA LEU A 292 -21.03 3.53 20.74
C LEU A 292 -22.36 4.21 21.04
N GLN A 293 -23.30 4.19 20.09
CA GLN A 293 -24.63 4.75 20.28
C GLN A 293 -25.37 4.08 21.45
N LYS A 294 -25.22 2.75 21.61
CA LYS A 294 -25.77 2.01 22.77
C LYS A 294 -25.19 2.45 24.11
N LYS A 295 -24.00 3.05 24.12
CA LYS A 295 -23.37 3.64 25.32
C LYS A 295 -23.76 5.09 25.54
N GLY A 296 -24.70 5.64 24.76
CA GLY A 296 -25.10 7.04 24.83
C GLY A 296 -24.12 8.02 24.20
N ILE A 297 -23.16 7.53 23.39
CA ILE A 297 -22.22 8.39 22.67
C ILE A 297 -22.86 8.85 21.36
N THR A 298 -22.83 10.16 21.11
CA THR A 298 -23.33 10.74 19.85
C THR A 298 -22.34 10.45 18.72
N VAL A 299 -22.78 9.67 17.73
CA VAL A 299 -21.95 9.23 16.60
C VAL A 299 -22.55 9.66 15.27
N ALA A 300 -21.72 10.19 14.39
CA ALA A 300 -22.03 10.45 12.98
C ALA A 300 -21.26 9.49 12.06
N LEU A 301 -21.87 9.11 10.93
CA LEU A 301 -21.26 8.23 9.91
C LEU A 301 -20.99 8.99 8.61
N ARG A 302 -19.77 8.81 8.07
CA ARG A 302 -19.36 9.42 6.78
C ARG A 302 -20.26 8.99 5.62
N SER A 303 -20.56 7.70 5.49
CA SER A 303 -21.34 7.17 4.35
C SER A 303 -22.79 7.67 4.30
N ARG A 304 -23.33 8.17 5.41
CA ARG A 304 -24.67 8.73 5.50
C ARG A 304 -24.72 10.24 5.25
N SER A 305 -23.56 10.88 5.13
CA SER A 305 -23.45 12.34 5.14
C SER A 305 -24.17 12.95 6.35
N ASP A 306 -24.07 12.30 7.52
CA ASP A 306 -24.67 12.79 8.75
C ASP A 306 -24.07 14.17 9.09
N THR A 307 -24.94 15.14 9.37
CA THR A 307 -24.49 16.49 9.75
C THR A 307 -23.79 16.44 11.11
N LEU A 308 -22.57 16.97 11.18
CA LEU A 308 -21.85 17.11 12.44
C LEU A 308 -22.46 18.25 13.26
N SER A 309 -22.93 17.94 14.47
CA SER A 309 -23.36 18.93 15.45
C SER A 309 -22.28 19.13 16.54
N LEU A 310 -22.38 20.22 17.31
CA LEU A 310 -21.50 20.45 18.47
C LEU A 310 -21.54 19.28 19.47
N GLY A 311 -22.71 18.63 19.63
CA GLY A 311 -22.88 17.46 20.49
C GLY A 311 -22.34 16.15 19.91
N THR A 312 -21.86 16.13 18.67
CA THR A 312 -21.26 14.94 18.05
C THR A 312 -19.89 14.68 18.67
N GLN A 313 -19.69 13.48 19.22
CA GLN A 313 -18.48 13.11 19.94
C GLN A 313 -17.52 12.30 19.05
N ILE A 314 -18.08 11.35 18.29
CA ILE A 314 -17.30 10.46 17.43
C ILE A 314 -17.79 10.57 16.00
N TYR A 315 -16.87 10.76 15.06
CA TYR A 315 -17.15 10.70 13.64
C TYR A 315 -16.51 9.44 13.04
N VAL A 316 -17.34 8.49 12.59
CA VAL A 316 -16.87 7.21 12.06
C VAL A 316 -16.83 7.25 10.54
N VAL A 317 -15.66 6.99 9.99
CA VAL A 317 -15.41 6.95 8.54
C VAL A 317 -15.52 5.51 8.06
N ASP A 318 -16.64 5.20 7.41
CA ASP A 318 -16.99 3.87 6.89
C ASP A 318 -16.90 3.77 5.36
N THR A 319 -16.10 4.64 4.74
CA THR A 319 -15.84 4.70 3.30
C THR A 319 -14.40 4.29 2.96
N LEU A 320 -14.16 3.88 1.71
CA LEU A 320 -12.83 3.48 1.21
C LEU A 320 -12.20 4.60 0.38
N GLY A 321 -10.88 4.76 0.47
CA GLY A 321 -10.10 5.61 -0.45
C GLY A 321 -10.06 7.11 -0.11
N GLU A 322 -10.70 7.56 0.97
CA GLU A 322 -10.74 8.96 1.40
C GLU A 322 -9.71 9.33 2.49
N LEU A 323 -9.13 8.33 3.18
CA LEU A 323 -8.25 8.53 4.37
C LEU A 323 -7.20 9.64 4.18
N ARG A 324 -6.53 9.62 3.03
CA ARG A 324 -5.52 10.62 2.62
C ARG A 324 -5.99 12.06 2.77
N LYS A 325 -7.21 12.35 2.29
CA LYS A 325 -7.78 13.69 2.34
C LYS A 325 -8.24 14.03 3.75
N LEU A 326 -8.75 13.05 4.48
CA LEU A 326 -9.28 13.24 5.83
C LEU A 326 -8.22 13.70 6.83
N TYR A 327 -6.93 13.39 6.63
CA TYR A 327 -5.87 13.93 7.49
C TYR A 327 -5.89 15.47 7.56
N ARG A 328 -6.42 16.16 6.53
CA ARG A 328 -6.59 17.63 6.52
C ARG A 328 -7.65 18.15 7.50
N LEU A 329 -8.46 17.27 8.07
CA LEU A 329 -9.49 17.62 9.05
C LEU A 329 -8.94 17.73 10.47
N THR A 330 -7.66 17.38 10.70
CA THR A 330 -7.11 17.28 12.05
C THR A 330 -5.63 17.67 12.12
N PRO A 331 -5.19 18.35 13.19
CA PRO A 331 -3.77 18.57 13.45
C PRO A 331 -3.07 17.34 14.04
N ILE A 332 -3.81 16.36 14.59
CA ILE A 332 -3.25 15.20 15.30
C ILE A 332 -3.77 13.90 14.67
N ALA A 333 -2.86 12.97 14.38
CA ALA A 333 -3.17 11.66 13.81
C ALA A 333 -2.52 10.53 14.62
N VAL A 334 -3.36 9.70 15.26
CA VAL A 334 -2.98 8.46 15.92
C VAL A 334 -3.16 7.31 14.93
N ILE A 335 -2.07 6.67 14.54
CA ILE A 335 -2.09 5.62 13.53
C ILE A 335 -2.19 4.26 14.22
N GLY A 336 -3.30 3.58 14.04
CA GLY A 336 -3.56 2.24 14.57
C GLY A 336 -2.75 1.14 13.86
N GLY A 337 -3.17 -0.10 14.06
CA GLY A 337 -2.35 -1.25 13.71
C GLY A 337 -1.09 -1.35 14.56
N SER A 338 -1.01 -0.62 15.68
CA SER A 338 0.26 -0.30 16.35
C SER A 338 0.19 -0.43 17.87
N PHE A 339 -0.99 -0.53 18.47
CA PHE A 339 -1.16 -0.54 19.93
C PHE A 339 -1.30 -1.95 20.55
N LEU A 340 -1.64 -2.96 19.74
CA LEU A 340 -1.81 -4.33 20.23
C LEU A 340 -0.75 -5.29 19.66
N PRO A 341 -0.31 -6.30 20.44
CA PRO A 341 0.59 -7.34 19.96
C PRO A 341 0.05 -8.06 18.72
N GLY A 342 0.95 -8.39 17.79
CA GLY A 342 0.60 -9.09 16.56
C GLY A 342 0.11 -8.20 15.41
N LEU A 343 -0.12 -6.91 15.66
CA LEU A 343 -0.33 -5.91 14.60
C LEU A 343 1.01 -5.49 13.98
N SER A 344 0.96 -4.73 12.88
CA SER A 344 2.14 -4.51 12.02
C SER A 344 2.28 -3.08 11.49
N GLY A 345 1.67 -2.11 12.16
CA GLY A 345 1.59 -0.70 11.76
C GLY A 345 0.78 -0.45 10.49
N HIS A 346 0.64 0.83 10.14
CA HIS A 346 0.12 1.32 8.86
C HIS A 346 0.98 2.45 8.30
N ASN A 347 0.69 2.84 7.07
CA ASN A 347 1.39 3.91 6.40
C ASN A 347 1.18 5.25 7.12
N ILE A 348 2.29 5.90 7.53
CA ILE A 348 2.28 7.20 8.21
C ILE A 348 2.65 8.36 7.29
N SER A 349 3.16 8.08 6.08
CA SER A 349 3.60 9.11 5.14
C SER A 349 2.47 10.07 4.73
N GLU A 350 1.25 9.55 4.64
CA GLU A 350 0.06 10.32 4.27
C GLU A 350 -0.35 11.35 5.35
N ALA A 351 -0.09 11.05 6.63
CA ALA A 351 -0.29 12.02 7.71
C ALA A 351 0.88 13.01 7.77
N ALA A 352 2.09 12.56 7.44
CA ALA A 352 3.31 13.37 7.49
C ALA A 352 3.32 14.49 6.44
N ILE A 353 2.94 14.19 5.19
CA ILE A 353 2.86 15.21 4.12
C ILE A 353 1.84 16.31 4.44
N VAL A 354 0.72 15.95 5.08
CA VAL A 354 -0.32 16.91 5.50
C VAL A 354 0.13 17.75 6.69
N GLY A 355 1.16 17.33 7.41
CA GLY A 355 1.66 18.01 8.61
C GLY A 355 0.78 17.75 9.83
N CYS A 356 0.34 16.50 10.04
CA CYS A 356 -0.23 16.09 11.32
C CYS A 356 0.90 15.82 12.34
N ALA A 357 0.63 16.06 13.62
CA ALA A 357 1.43 15.46 14.70
C ALA A 357 1.07 13.98 14.78
N ILE A 358 2.05 13.12 14.48
CA ILE A 358 1.84 11.68 14.31
C ILE A 358 2.13 10.95 15.62
N LEU A 359 1.17 10.18 16.09
CA LEU A 359 1.35 9.24 17.19
C LEU A 359 1.17 7.81 16.68
N THR A 360 1.95 6.88 17.21
CA THR A 360 1.77 5.45 16.97
C THR A 360 1.95 4.68 18.27
N GLY A 361 1.43 3.46 18.32
CA GLY A 361 1.91 2.48 19.29
C GLY A 361 3.30 1.93 18.92
N HIS A 362 3.74 0.92 19.68
CA HIS A 362 5.07 0.32 19.54
C HIS A 362 5.10 -0.88 18.58
N PHE A 363 3.94 -1.42 18.20
CA PHE A 363 3.84 -2.61 17.34
C PHE A 363 3.82 -2.25 15.85
N LEU A 364 4.96 -1.81 15.34
CA LEU A 364 5.06 -1.24 13.99
C LEU A 364 5.34 -2.24 12.87
N GLY A 365 5.66 -3.50 13.19
CA GLY A 365 5.95 -4.54 12.20
C GLY A 365 6.80 -4.05 11.02
N HIS A 366 6.21 -4.04 9.82
CA HIS A 366 6.91 -3.65 8.59
C HIS A 366 7.04 -2.14 8.40
N PHE A 367 6.29 -1.32 9.14
CA PHE A 367 6.40 0.14 9.13
C PHE A 367 7.43 0.67 10.13
N ASN A 368 8.10 -0.21 10.89
CA ASN A 368 9.18 0.20 11.79
C ASN A 368 10.27 1.00 11.07
N HIS A 369 10.66 0.56 9.87
CA HIS A 369 11.66 1.26 9.05
C HIS A 369 11.19 2.67 8.66
N MET A 370 9.91 2.84 8.34
CA MET A 370 9.33 4.14 7.99
C MET A 370 9.38 5.12 9.18
N VAL A 371 9.03 4.64 10.37
CA VAL A 371 9.13 5.45 11.61
C VAL A 371 10.58 5.83 11.91
N GLN A 372 11.50 4.87 11.80
CA GLN A 372 12.94 5.12 12.02
C GLN A 372 13.52 6.13 11.04
N GLU A 373 13.17 6.06 9.75
CA GLU A 373 13.68 7.01 8.75
C GLU A 373 13.15 8.43 8.99
N LEU A 374 11.87 8.59 9.35
CA LEU A 374 11.32 9.90 9.70
C LEU A 374 11.99 10.46 10.96
N GLN A 375 12.15 9.64 12.01
CA GLN A 375 12.81 10.04 13.25
C GLN A 375 14.30 10.35 13.06
N ARG A 376 14.97 9.68 12.10
CA ARG A 376 16.37 9.95 11.75
C ARG A 376 16.56 11.34 11.15
N ILE A 377 15.58 11.84 10.39
CA ILE A 377 15.62 13.21 9.86
C ILE A 377 15.22 14.22 10.93
N ASN A 378 14.14 13.93 11.66
CA ASN A 378 13.69 14.76 12.77
C ASN A 378 13.10 13.88 13.89
N PRO A 379 13.73 13.81 15.08
CA PRO A 379 13.26 12.96 16.18
C PRO A 379 11.84 13.26 16.67
N TYR A 380 11.33 14.46 16.41
CA TYR A 380 9.98 14.87 16.80
C TYR A 380 8.89 14.51 15.78
N SER A 381 9.27 13.97 14.61
CA SER A 381 8.36 13.64 13.50
C SER A 381 7.30 12.59 13.84
N VAL A 382 7.62 11.63 14.71
CA VAL A 382 6.71 10.56 15.14
C VAL A 382 6.88 10.31 16.63
N LEU A 383 5.78 10.39 17.37
CA LEU A 383 5.75 10.06 18.80
C LEU A 383 5.20 8.65 19.02
N GLN A 384 6.03 7.75 19.53
CA GLN A 384 5.58 6.41 19.91
C GLN A 384 5.10 6.40 21.36
N VAL A 385 3.90 5.90 21.61
CA VAL A 385 3.27 5.88 22.94
C VAL A 385 2.68 4.50 23.26
N SER A 386 2.64 4.14 24.54
CA SER A 386 1.88 2.97 24.99
C SER A 386 0.39 3.31 25.10
N GLU A 387 -0.46 2.31 25.31
CA GLU A 387 -1.88 2.53 25.64
C GLU A 387 -2.03 3.46 26.85
N SER A 388 -1.20 3.27 27.90
CA SER A 388 -1.29 4.04 29.14
C SER A 388 -0.88 5.50 29.01
N LEU A 389 0.00 5.83 28.06
CA LEU A 389 0.54 7.19 27.87
C LEU A 389 -0.17 7.96 26.75
N LEU A 390 -1.15 7.35 26.06
CA LEU A 390 -1.84 7.99 24.95
C LEU A 390 -2.62 9.24 25.40
N VAL A 391 -3.29 9.18 26.55
CA VAL A 391 -4.08 10.31 27.09
C VAL A 391 -3.16 11.49 27.44
N GLU A 392 -2.04 11.20 28.11
CA GLU A 392 -1.05 12.21 28.49
C GLU A 392 -0.48 12.91 27.25
N ALA A 393 -0.04 12.13 26.25
CA ALA A 393 0.50 12.67 25.01
C ALA A 393 -0.53 13.52 24.24
N LEU A 394 -1.79 13.08 24.15
CA LEU A 394 -2.84 13.88 23.51
C LEU A 394 -3.14 15.16 24.30
N THR A 395 -3.12 15.08 25.63
CA THR A 395 -3.37 16.23 26.50
C THR A 395 -2.28 17.29 26.34
N GLU A 396 -1.00 16.89 26.30
CA GLU A 396 0.15 17.78 26.02
C GLU A 396 0.01 18.48 24.67
N LEU A 397 -0.35 17.73 23.62
CA LEU A 397 -0.52 18.30 22.29
C LEU A 397 -1.70 19.27 22.19
N PHE A 398 -2.76 19.05 22.97
CA PHE A 398 -3.89 19.97 22.99
C PHE A 398 -3.69 21.20 23.87
N SER A 399 -2.86 21.10 24.91
CA SER A 399 -2.58 22.17 25.87
C SER A 399 -1.49 23.15 25.40
N ASP A 400 -0.50 22.67 24.64
CA ASP A 400 0.60 23.51 24.13
C ASP A 400 0.62 23.55 22.58
N ALA A 401 0.15 24.68 22.04
CA ALA A 401 0.14 24.93 20.60
C ALA A 401 1.54 24.94 19.97
N LYS A 402 2.59 25.33 20.70
CA LYS A 402 3.96 25.34 20.19
C LYS A 402 4.51 23.93 20.06
N ILE A 403 4.23 23.06 21.04
CA ILE A 403 4.63 21.64 20.97
C ILE A 403 3.91 20.96 19.81
N LEU A 404 2.61 21.19 19.67
CA LEU A 404 1.82 20.67 18.56
C LEU A 404 2.40 21.11 17.21
N GLU A 405 2.60 22.41 17.01
CA GLU A 405 3.11 22.92 15.74
C GLU A 405 4.53 22.45 15.44
N SER A 406 5.40 22.36 16.46
CA SER A 406 6.76 21.83 16.30
C SER A 406 6.74 20.38 15.82
N ARG A 407 5.83 19.54 16.32
CA ARG A 407 5.70 18.15 15.86
C ARG A 407 5.11 18.04 14.47
N ARG A 408 4.13 18.89 14.13
CA ARG A 408 3.54 18.96 12.78
C ARG A 408 4.59 19.32 11.74
N GLU A 409 5.37 20.36 12.01
CA GLU A 409 6.45 20.77 11.11
C GLU A 409 7.56 19.72 11.04
N ALA A 410 7.92 19.09 12.18
CA ALA A 410 8.89 17.99 12.19
C ALA A 410 8.46 16.81 11.29
N ALA A 411 7.17 16.44 11.32
CA ALA A 411 6.63 15.38 10.46
C ALA A 411 6.72 15.76 8.98
N LYS A 412 6.35 17.01 8.63
CA LYS A 412 6.38 17.53 7.27
C LYS A 412 7.81 17.66 6.74
N GLN A 413 8.73 18.19 7.55
CA GLN A 413 10.15 18.29 7.23
C GLN A 413 10.76 16.91 6.97
N ALA A 414 10.50 15.95 7.85
CA ALA A 414 10.98 14.58 7.69
C ALA A 414 10.42 13.92 6.42
N PHE A 415 9.13 14.12 6.13
CA PHE A 415 8.53 13.65 4.88
C PHE A 415 9.21 14.25 3.64
N ASN A 416 9.39 15.57 3.60
CA ASN A 416 10.00 16.26 2.47
C ASN A 416 11.45 15.81 2.21
N GLY A 417 12.20 15.53 3.28
CA GLY A 417 13.56 14.99 3.17
C GLY A 417 13.62 13.59 2.54
N LEU A 418 12.56 12.77 2.71
CA LEU A 418 12.48 11.42 2.15
C LEU A 418 11.83 11.39 0.76
N SER A 419 10.82 12.21 0.51
CA SER A 419 10.04 12.19 -0.73
C SER A 419 10.81 12.70 -1.95
N HIS A 420 11.88 13.48 -1.74
CA HIS A 420 12.58 14.17 -2.80
C HIS A 420 13.20 13.24 -3.85
N GLY A 421 12.75 13.39 -5.09
CA GLY A 421 13.30 12.72 -6.27
C GLY A 421 13.07 11.21 -6.33
N ILE A 422 12.18 10.64 -5.50
CA ILE A 422 11.90 9.19 -5.51
C ILE A 422 11.42 8.75 -6.90
N ILE A 423 10.45 9.44 -7.47
CA ILE A 423 9.88 9.08 -8.78
C ILE A 423 10.92 9.20 -9.90
N GLU A 424 11.74 10.24 -9.89
CA GLU A 424 12.82 10.42 -10.85
C GLU A 424 13.89 9.32 -10.72
N LYS A 425 14.26 8.94 -9.50
CA LYS A 425 15.21 7.85 -9.25
C LYS A 425 14.64 6.50 -9.68
N THR A 426 13.39 6.19 -9.30
CA THR A 426 12.72 4.94 -9.71
C THR A 426 12.60 4.87 -11.22
N TRP A 427 12.17 5.96 -11.86
CA TRP A 427 12.05 6.03 -13.31
C TRP A 427 13.42 5.91 -14.00
N GLY A 428 14.46 6.60 -13.50
CA GLY A 428 15.81 6.50 -14.03
C GLY A 428 16.36 5.07 -13.99
N LEU A 429 16.12 4.33 -12.90
CA LEU A 429 16.47 2.90 -12.81
C LEU A 429 15.69 2.05 -13.81
N LEU A 430 14.37 2.25 -13.91
CA LEU A 430 13.53 1.52 -14.87
C LEU A 430 13.95 1.83 -16.32
N GLN A 431 14.24 3.08 -16.65
CA GLN A 431 14.67 3.47 -17.98
C GLN A 431 16.00 2.82 -18.34
N TYR A 432 17.01 2.97 -17.49
CA TYR A 432 18.37 2.48 -17.74
C TYR A 432 18.47 0.95 -17.77
N HIS A 433 17.83 0.25 -16.82
CA HIS A 433 17.95 -1.20 -16.72
C HIS A 433 16.98 -1.97 -17.62
N ILE A 434 15.89 -1.33 -18.04
CA ILE A 434 14.73 -2.06 -18.60
C ILE A 434 14.28 -1.45 -19.92
N LEU A 435 13.81 -0.20 -19.94
CA LEU A 435 13.14 0.33 -21.12
C LEU A 435 14.09 0.51 -22.30
N ASP A 436 15.29 1.04 -22.07
CA ASP A 436 16.25 1.30 -23.15
C ASP A 436 16.88 0.00 -23.69
N ARG A 437 16.91 -1.08 -22.89
CA ARG A 437 17.47 -2.38 -23.30
C ARG A 437 16.44 -3.33 -23.92
N SER A 438 15.19 -3.24 -23.49
CA SER A 438 14.11 -4.15 -23.93
C SER A 438 13.37 -3.64 -25.16
N LEU A 439 13.29 -2.31 -25.35
CA LEU A 439 12.54 -1.69 -26.43
C LEU A 439 13.43 -1.32 -27.63
N SER A 440 14.75 -1.38 -27.50
CA SER A 440 15.70 -1.19 -28.61
C SER A 440 15.91 -2.45 -29.47
N ASN A 441 15.54 -3.63 -28.96
CA ASN A 441 15.77 -4.91 -29.63
C ASN A 441 14.65 -5.31 -30.61
N GLU A 442 13.69 -4.42 -30.90
CA GLU A 442 12.64 -4.67 -31.91
C GLU A 442 13.00 -4.06 -33.29
N ASP A 443 14.09 -3.28 -33.41
CA ASP A 443 14.58 -2.69 -34.67
C ASP A 443 15.75 -3.45 -35.34
N ALA A 444 16.11 -4.64 -34.85
CA ALA A 444 17.15 -5.51 -35.42
C ALA A 444 16.64 -6.94 -35.56
#